data_AF-A0A2V8FVJ3-F1
#
_entry.id   AF-A0A2V8FVJ3-F1
#
_cell.length_a   1.000
_cell.length_b   1.000
_cell.length_c   1.000
_cell.angle_alpha   90.00
_cell.angle_beta   90.00
_cell.angle_gamma   90.00
#
_symmetry.space_group_name_H-M   'P 1'
#
loop_
_entity.id
_entity.type
_entity.pdbx_description
1 polymer ?
#
loop_
_entity_poly.entity_id
_entity_poly.type
_entity_poly.pdbx_seq_one_letter_code
_entity_poly.pdbx_strand_id
1 'polypeptide(L)'
;MRLLLAVHGYPPSSCGGTETYVADLAQALARQPGVDVAVMAREGDPLRAELAVRTERRGAVDVHFINNTFQVCESFEDSYRNPALQEVASALIDEIAPDVAPRLGRVNEIFRLKAQATNFLPDLTLVASAFRLRAQRFGGPP
;
A
#
# COMPACT_ATOMS: atom_id res chain seq x y z
N MET A 1 -17.56 -14.21 -3.21
CA MET A 1 -16.76 -13.22 -3.95
C MET A 1 -15.58 -12.81 -3.10
N ARG A 2 -14.35 -12.91 -3.63
CA ARG A 2 -13.10 -12.53 -2.98
C ARG A 2 -12.62 -11.19 -3.49
N LEU A 3 -12.40 -10.24 -2.58
CA LEU A 3 -11.92 -8.91 -2.87
C LEU A 3 -10.52 -8.74 -2.29
N LEU A 4 -9.57 -8.33 -3.12
CA LEU A 4 -8.26 -7.91 -2.67
C LEU A 4 -8.18 -6.38 -2.72
N LEU A 5 -7.89 -5.75 -1.59
CA LEU A 5 -7.56 -4.33 -1.50
C LEU A 5 -6.05 -4.18 -1.33
N ALA A 6 -5.45 -3.12 -1.87
CA ALA A 6 -4.03 -2.84 -1.65
C ALA A 6 -3.81 -1.42 -1.14
N VAL A 7 -2.90 -1.28 -0.18
CA VAL A 7 -2.64 0.00 0.52
C VAL A 7 -1.18 0.12 0.97
N HIS A 8 -0.69 1.35 1.17
CA HIS A 8 0.70 1.66 1.55
C HIS A 8 1.15 1.11 2.91
N GLY A 9 0.20 0.81 3.78
CA GLY A 9 0.40 0.30 5.13
C GLY A 9 -0.97 0.06 5.76
N TYR A 10 -0.98 -0.54 6.94
CA TYR A 10 -2.24 -0.88 7.61
C TYR A 10 -2.16 -0.53 9.10
N PRO A 11 -3.26 -0.04 9.73
CA PRO A 11 -3.28 0.23 11.15
C PRO A 11 -3.02 -1.03 12.00
N PRO A 12 -2.41 -0.90 13.19
CA PRO A 12 -1.97 0.35 13.84
C PRO A 12 -0.58 0.82 13.38
N SER A 13 0.16 0.00 12.64
CA SER A 13 1.55 0.30 12.25
C SER A 13 1.65 1.42 11.21
N SER A 14 0.59 1.69 10.44
CA SER A 14 0.47 2.85 9.56
C SER A 14 -0.94 3.42 9.57
N CYS A 15 -1.11 4.66 10.00
CA CYS A 15 -2.41 5.32 10.16
C CYS A 15 -2.53 6.64 9.39
N GLY A 16 -2.35 6.63 8.07
CA GLY A 16 -2.72 7.75 7.22
C GLY A 16 -4.20 7.71 6.83
N GLY A 17 -4.71 8.78 6.20
CA GLY A 17 -6.12 8.88 5.84
C GLY A 17 -6.58 7.76 4.89
N THR A 18 -5.72 7.35 3.94
CA THR A 18 -6.01 6.23 3.05
C THR A 18 -5.96 4.89 3.79
N GLU A 19 -4.99 4.70 4.68
CA GLU A 19 -4.87 3.48 5.48
C GLU A 19 -6.09 3.27 6.39
N THR A 20 -6.53 4.32 7.09
CA THR A 20 -7.74 4.26 7.92
C THR A 20 -8.98 4.00 7.08
N TYR A 21 -9.13 4.70 5.95
CA TYR A 21 -10.27 4.49 5.05
C TYR A 21 -10.33 3.06 4.50
N VAL A 22 -9.21 2.51 4.04
CA VAL A 22 -9.16 1.12 3.53
C VAL A 22 -9.45 0.13 4.64
N ALA A 23 -8.96 0.36 5.87
CA ALA A 23 -9.26 -0.50 7.01
C ALA A 23 -10.77 -0.52 7.31
N ASP A 24 -11.41 0.64 7.39
CA ASP A 24 -12.86 0.74 7.64
C ASP A 24 -13.68 0.13 6.50
N LEU A 25 -13.28 0.40 5.25
CA LEU A 25 -13.91 -0.16 4.06
C LEU A 25 -13.81 -1.69 4.03
N ALA A 26 -12.63 -2.24 4.32
CA ALA A 26 -12.40 -3.68 4.32
C ALA A 26 -13.32 -4.38 5.34
N GLN A 27 -13.43 -3.82 6.56
CA GLN A 27 -14.32 -4.34 7.59
C GLN A 27 -15.79 -4.23 7.19
N ALA A 28 -16.19 -3.13 6.54
CA ALA A 28 -17.57 -2.95 6.07
C ALA A 28 -17.95 -3.94 4.97
N LEU A 29 -17.03 -4.22 4.03
CA LEU A 29 -17.21 -5.19 2.97
C LEU A 29 -17.25 -6.63 3.49
N ALA A 30 -16.37 -6.98 4.44
CA ALA A 30 -16.33 -8.32 5.03
C ALA A 30 -17.60 -8.68 5.84
N ARG A 31 -18.44 -7.69 6.20
CA ARG A 31 -19.76 -7.92 6.81
C ARG A 31 -20.84 -8.30 5.79
N GLN A 32 -20.58 -8.13 4.50
CA GLN A 32 -21.55 -8.47 3.46
C GLN A 32 -21.59 -9.99 3.24
N PRO A 33 -22.78 -10.62 3.18
CA PRO A 33 -22.90 -12.05 2.95
C PRO A 33 -22.19 -12.49 1.65
N GLY A 34 -21.35 -13.52 1.76
CA GLY A 34 -20.64 -14.09 0.61
C GLY A 34 -19.50 -13.23 0.09
N VAL A 35 -19.07 -12.19 0.81
CA VAL A 35 -17.89 -11.39 0.49
C VAL A 35 -16.75 -11.76 1.44
N ASP A 36 -15.63 -12.15 0.85
CA ASP A 36 -14.37 -12.43 1.53
C ASP A 36 -13.36 -11.35 1.14
N VAL A 37 -12.66 -10.78 2.12
CA VAL A 37 -11.82 -9.59 1.93
C VAL A 37 -10.41 -9.86 2.43
N ALA A 38 -9.46 -9.70 1.53
CA ALA A 38 -8.04 -9.65 1.82
C ALA A 38 -7.49 -8.23 1.59
N VAL A 39 -6.50 -7.84 2.37
CA VAL A 39 -5.77 -6.58 2.21
C VAL A 39 -4.29 -6.89 2.04
N MET A 40 -3.68 -6.40 0.96
CA MET A 40 -2.25 -6.38 0.78
C MET A 40 -1.68 -5.03 1.22
N ALA A 41 -0.72 -5.04 2.13
CA ALA A 41 -0.10 -3.84 2.66
C ALA A 41 1.42 -3.97 2.73
N ARG A 42 2.13 -2.84 2.74
CA ARG A 42 3.56 -2.83 3.04
C ARG A 42 3.80 -2.71 4.54
N GLU A 43 4.75 -3.48 5.06
CA GLU A 43 5.41 -3.20 6.34
C GLU A 43 6.88 -2.82 6.08
N GLY A 44 7.48 -2.06 6.99
CA GLY A 44 8.86 -1.58 6.84
C GLY A 44 9.64 -1.88 8.11
N ASP A 45 9.68 -3.15 8.50
CA ASP A 45 10.36 -3.62 9.69
C ASP A 45 11.82 -3.98 9.36
N PRO A 46 12.82 -3.20 9.85
CA PRO A 46 14.23 -3.44 9.56
C PRO A 46 14.77 -4.72 10.22
N LEU A 47 14.03 -5.32 11.15
CA LEU A 47 14.41 -6.57 11.82
C LEU A 47 13.90 -7.81 11.08
N ARG A 48 13.12 -7.64 10.00
CA ARG A 48 12.60 -8.72 9.18
C ARG A 48 13.30 -8.78 7.84
N ALA A 49 13.35 -9.97 7.25
CA ALA A 49 13.90 -10.16 5.92
C ALA A 49 13.13 -9.32 4.89
N GLU A 50 13.87 -8.75 3.93
CA GLU A 50 13.31 -8.00 2.81
C GLU A 50 12.38 -8.92 1.99
N LEU A 51 11.23 -8.38 1.59
CA LEU A 51 10.11 -9.05 0.91
C LEU A 51 9.46 -10.21 1.66
N ALA A 52 9.76 -10.41 2.94
CA ALA A 52 9.06 -11.40 3.76
C ALA A 52 7.56 -11.09 3.82
N VAL A 53 6.72 -12.09 3.59
CA VAL A 53 5.27 -11.98 3.69
C VAL A 53 4.80 -12.48 5.04
N ARG A 54 3.94 -11.69 5.69
CA ARG A 54 3.24 -12.09 6.91
C ARG A 54 1.75 -11.86 6.74
N THR A 55 0.96 -12.88 7.07
CA THR A 55 -0.49 -12.76 7.13
C THR A 55 -0.94 -12.58 8.57
N GLU A 56 -1.89 -11.69 8.79
CA GLU A 56 -2.56 -11.50 10.08
C GLU A 56 -4.05 -11.29 9.88
N ARG A 57 -4.86 -11.98 10.69
CA ARG A 57 -6.31 -11.80 10.65
C ARG A 57 -6.76 -10.67 11.58
N ARG A 58 -7.45 -9.68 11.01
CA ARG A 58 -8.01 -8.51 11.71
C ARG A 58 -9.53 -8.57 11.61
N GLY A 59 -10.18 -9.14 12.63
CA GLY A 59 -11.62 -9.38 12.58
C GLY A 59 -11.96 -10.40 11.48
N ALA A 60 -12.75 -9.98 10.50
CA ALA A 60 -13.13 -10.83 9.36
C ALA A 60 -12.20 -10.66 8.12
N VAL A 61 -11.17 -9.82 8.22
CA VAL A 61 -10.28 -9.47 7.09
C VAL A 61 -8.91 -10.09 7.29
N ASP A 62 -8.37 -10.73 6.24
CA ASP A 62 -6.98 -11.17 6.22
C ASP A 62 -6.08 -10.05 5.68
N VAL A 63 -5.02 -9.71 6.41
CA VAL A 63 -4.08 -8.66 6.04
C VAL A 63 -2.72 -9.28 5.78
N HIS A 64 -2.26 -9.18 4.54
CA HIS A 64 -0.98 -9.66 4.06
C HIS A 64 0.00 -8.49 3.99
N PHE A 65 0.97 -8.50 4.88
CA PHE A 65 2.05 -7.55 4.92
C PHE A 65 3.25 -8.07 4.13
N ILE A 66 3.72 -7.29 3.16
CA ILE A 66 5.00 -7.51 2.48
C ILE A 66 6.02 -6.57 3.13
N ASN A 67 7.04 -7.13 3.77
CA ASN A 67 8.12 -6.32 4.33
C ASN A 67 8.95 -5.73 3.18
N ASN A 68 8.94 -4.43 3.01
CA ASN A 68 9.75 -3.77 1.99
C ASN A 68 10.43 -2.58 2.65
N THR A 69 11.71 -2.70 3.00
CA THR A 69 12.46 -1.63 3.67
C THR A 69 13.17 -0.71 2.68
N PHE A 70 13.10 -1.02 1.37
CA PHE A 70 13.81 -0.34 0.28
C PHE A 70 15.34 -0.43 0.36
N GLN A 71 15.90 -1.30 1.21
CA GLN A 71 17.35 -1.46 1.35
C GLN A 71 18.06 -1.89 0.07
N VAL A 72 17.34 -2.53 -0.85
CA VAL A 72 17.86 -3.02 -2.13
C VAL A 72 17.68 -2.02 -3.29
N CYS A 73 17.04 -0.88 -3.05
CA CYS A 73 16.83 0.14 -4.07
C CYS A 73 18.02 1.11 -4.07
N GLU A 74 18.83 1.10 -5.14
CA GLU A 74 19.99 1.99 -5.29
C GLU A 74 19.57 3.41 -5.71
N SER A 75 18.41 3.53 -6.37
CA SER A 75 17.82 4.79 -6.75
C SER A 75 16.32 4.85 -6.45
N PHE A 76 15.80 6.07 -6.51
CA PHE A 76 14.38 6.33 -6.41
C PHE A 76 13.58 5.72 -7.57
N GLU A 77 14.17 5.63 -8.76
CA GLU A 77 13.54 4.99 -9.92
C GLU A 77 13.46 3.46 -9.72
N ASP A 78 14.42 2.86 -9.02
CA ASP A 78 14.40 1.42 -8.72
C ASP A 78 13.26 1.02 -7.78
N SER A 79 12.80 1.96 -6.94
CA SER A 79 11.59 1.73 -6.13
C SER A 79 10.32 1.57 -6.98
N TYR A 80 10.33 2.03 -8.24
CA TYR A 80 9.26 1.80 -9.23
C TYR A 80 9.43 0.51 -9.99
N ARG A 81 10.69 0.07 -10.12
CA ARG A 81 11.10 -1.09 -10.90
C ARG A 81 11.71 -2.12 -9.96
N ASN A 82 10.93 -2.55 -8.98
CA ASN A 82 11.31 -3.66 -8.11
C ASN A 82 10.65 -4.95 -8.62
N PRO A 83 11.30 -5.72 -9.53
CA PRO A 83 10.73 -6.94 -10.07
C PRO A 83 10.50 -8.00 -9.00
N ALA A 84 11.38 -8.08 -7.99
CA ALA A 84 11.24 -9.03 -6.90
C ALA A 84 9.98 -8.75 -6.06
N LEU A 85 9.67 -7.49 -5.79
CA LEU A 85 8.41 -7.11 -5.15
C LEU A 85 7.20 -7.48 -6.02
N GLN A 86 7.29 -7.27 -7.33
CA GLN A 86 6.23 -7.63 -8.26
C GLN A 86 5.99 -9.15 -8.31
N GLU A 87 7.05 -9.95 -8.27
CA GLU A 87 6.98 -11.41 -8.20
C GLU A 87 6.27 -11.87 -6.92
N VAL A 88 6.68 -11.33 -5.76
CA VAL A 88 6.06 -11.66 -4.46
C VAL A 88 4.59 -11.25 -4.43
N ALA A 89 4.27 -10.05 -4.93
CA ALA A 89 2.89 -9.59 -5.01
C ALA A 89 2.05 -10.44 -5.98
N SER A 90 2.61 -10.89 -7.11
CA SER A 90 1.94 -11.79 -8.04
C SER A 90 1.64 -13.14 -7.41
N ALA A 91 2.63 -13.75 -6.76
CA ALA A 91 2.45 -15.03 -6.07
C ALA A 91 1.36 -14.94 -4.98
N LEU A 92 1.33 -13.83 -4.25
CA LEU A 92 0.30 -13.58 -3.24
C LEU A 92 -1.09 -13.39 -3.87
N ILE A 93 -1.20 -12.71 -5.00
CA ILE A 93 -2.47 -12.59 -5.75
C ILE A 93 -2.94 -13.95 -6.25
N ASP A 94 -2.03 -14.79 -6.76
CA ASP A 94 -2.34 -16.13 -7.23
C ASP A 94 -2.80 -17.04 -6.09
N GLU A 95 -2.20 -16.92 -4.90
CA GLU A 95 -2.59 -17.64 -3.68
C GLU A 95 -3.99 -17.23 -3.19
N ILE A 96 -4.26 -15.92 -3.13
CA ILE A 96 -5.56 -15.39 -2.68
C ILE A 96 -6.66 -15.71 -3.70
N ALA A 97 -6.30 -15.78 -4.98
CA ALA A 97 -7.20 -15.96 -6.12
C ALA A 97 -8.46 -15.05 -6.02
N PRO A 98 -8.29 -13.72 -5.95
CA PRO A 98 -9.40 -12.78 -5.81
C PRO A 98 -10.22 -12.66 -7.10
N ASP A 99 -11.53 -12.49 -6.96
CA ASP A 99 -12.41 -12.18 -8.09
C ASP A 99 -12.20 -10.73 -8.58
N VAL A 100 -11.78 -9.84 -7.66
CA VAL A 100 -11.44 -8.45 -7.96
C VAL A 100 -10.14 -8.09 -7.25
N ALA A 101 -9.15 -7.64 -8.01
CA ALA A 101 -7.84 -7.24 -7.53
C ALA A 101 -7.42 -5.86 -8.08
N PRO A 102 -6.52 -5.14 -7.38
CA PRO A 102 -5.91 -3.94 -7.90
C PRO A 102 -5.03 -4.27 -9.11
N ARG A 103 -4.87 -3.29 -10.02
CA ARG A 103 -4.02 -3.46 -11.21
C ARG A 103 -2.55 -3.63 -10.79
N LEU A 104 -1.97 -4.80 -11.07
CA LEU A 104 -0.59 -5.21 -10.71
C LEU A 104 0.50 -4.16 -11.00
N GLY A 105 0.44 -3.48 -12.15
CA GLY A 105 1.42 -2.43 -12.52
C GLY A 105 1.45 -1.19 -11.60
N ARG A 106 0.57 -1.15 -10.59
CA ARG A 106 0.47 -0.08 -9.59
C ARG A 106 0.92 -0.52 -8.20
N VAL A 107 1.29 -1.79 -7.98
CA VAL A 107 1.70 -2.28 -6.64
C VAL A 107 2.94 -1.52 -6.13
N ASN A 108 3.89 -1.24 -7.02
CA ASN A 108 5.07 -0.43 -6.68
C ASN A 108 4.68 1.02 -6.31
N GLU A 109 3.68 1.61 -7.00
CA GLU A 109 3.12 2.92 -6.63
C GLU A 109 2.40 2.86 -5.27
N ILE A 110 1.65 1.78 -5.03
CA ILE A 110 0.88 1.51 -3.81
C ILE A 110 1.82 1.25 -2.62
N PHE A 111 3.10 0.96 -2.78
CA PHE A 111 4.01 0.86 -1.63
C PHE A 111 4.90 2.09 -1.43
N ARG A 112 4.90 3.06 -2.37
CA ARG A 112 5.77 4.24 -2.31
C ARG A 112 5.30 5.38 -1.39
N LEU A 113 4.00 5.68 -1.26
CA LEU A 113 3.57 6.98 -0.69
C LEU A 113 3.96 7.26 0.77
N LYS A 114 4.48 6.29 1.53
CA LYS A 114 5.08 6.55 2.86
C LYS A 114 6.59 6.74 2.89
N ALA A 115 7.35 6.25 1.92
CA ALA A 115 8.80 6.46 1.89
C ALA A 115 9.18 7.95 1.76
N GLN A 116 8.26 8.78 1.24
CA GLN A 116 8.44 10.23 1.15
C GLN A 116 8.24 10.97 2.49
N ALA A 117 7.53 10.39 3.46
CA ALA A 117 7.20 11.08 4.71
C ALA A 117 8.24 10.88 5.81
N THR A 118 9.06 9.83 5.75
CA THR A 118 9.99 9.47 6.84
C THR A 118 11.41 10.01 6.63
N ASN A 119 11.80 10.39 5.40
CA ASN A 119 13.12 10.95 5.08
C ASN A 119 13.14 12.47 4.87
N PHE A 120 12.03 13.18 5.07
CA PHE A 120 11.99 14.64 5.01
C PHE A 120 12.00 15.23 6.43
N LEU A 121 13.19 15.59 6.92
CA LEU A 121 13.28 16.76 7.79
C LEU A 121 12.75 17.97 6.98
N PRO A 122 11.91 18.84 7.58
CA PRO A 122 10.92 19.60 6.83
C PRO A 122 11.55 20.80 6.15
N ASP A 123 11.56 20.82 4.83
CA ASP A 123 11.57 22.07 4.09
C ASP A 123 10.16 22.32 3.53
N LEU A 124 9.42 23.18 4.22
CA LEU A 124 8.01 23.54 3.99
C LEU A 124 7.75 24.06 2.56
N THR A 125 8.79 24.37 1.81
CA THR A 125 8.73 24.89 0.43
C THR A 125 8.32 23.82 -0.59
N LEU A 126 8.64 22.55 -0.35
CA LEU A 126 8.36 21.48 -1.33
C LEU A 126 6.92 20.95 -1.26
N VAL A 127 6.32 20.94 -0.06
CA VAL A 127 4.94 20.50 0.16
C VAL A 127 3.94 21.47 -0.50
N ALA A 128 4.21 22.78 -0.45
CA ALA A 128 3.41 23.79 -1.14
C ALA A 128 3.46 23.64 -2.67
N SER A 129 4.61 23.21 -3.20
CA SER A 129 4.81 23.02 -4.65
C SER A 129 4.05 21.82 -5.19
N ALA A 130 4.00 20.72 -4.42
CA ALA A 130 3.20 19.54 -4.77
C ALA A 130 1.69 19.79 -4.71
N PHE A 131 1.23 20.62 -3.77
CA PHE A 131 -0.18 21.05 -3.71
C PHE A 131 -0.54 22.00 -4.86
N ARG A 132 0.34 22.95 -5.23
CA ARG A 132 0.13 23.86 -6.38
C ARG A 132 0.04 23.12 -7.72
N LEU A 133 0.87 22.11 -7.92
CA LEU A 133 0.83 21.28 -9.14
C LEU A 133 -0.46 20.44 -9.25
N ARG A 134 -1.10 20.11 -8.12
CA ARG A 134 -2.39 19.41 -8.10
C ARG A 134 -3.57 20.35 -8.38
N ALA A 135 -3.52 21.59 -7.91
CA ALA A 135 -4.53 22.62 -8.19
C ALA A 135 -4.52 23.10 -9.66
N GLN A 136 -3.35 23.15 -10.31
CA GLN A 136 -3.24 23.54 -11.72
C GLN A 136 -3.74 22.44 -12.69
N ARG A 137 -3.77 21.18 -12.26
CA ARG A 137 -4.14 20.03 -13.11
C ARG A 137 -5.61 19.64 -13.03
N PHE A 138 -6.32 20.10 -12.00
CA PHE A 138 -7.76 19.90 -11.81
C PHE A 138 -8.39 21.27 -11.54
N GLY A 139 -8.74 21.98 -12.62
CA GLY A 139 -9.30 23.32 -12.53
C GLY A 139 -10.49 23.40 -11.56
N GLY A 140 -10.34 24.20 -10.51
CA GLY A 140 -11.38 24.61 -9.56
C GLY A 140 -10.89 25.81 -8.74
N PRO A 141 -11.77 26.78 -8.40
CA PRO A 141 -11.49 28.23 -8.50
C PRO A 141 -10.99 28.85 -7.16
N PRO A 142 -10.67 30.17 -7.13
CA PRO A 142 -9.49 30.77 -6.48
C PRO A 142 -9.45 30.73 -4.95
#